data_AF-A0A522W7A2-F1
#
_entry.id   AF-A0A522W7A2-F1
#
_cell.length_a   1.000
_cell.length_b   1.000
_cell.length_c   1.000
_cell.angle_alpha   90.00
_cell.angle_beta   90.00
_cell.angle_gamma   90.00
#
_symmetry.space_group_name_H-M   'P 1'
#
loop_
_entity.id
_entity.type
_entity.pdbx_description
1 polymer ?
#
loop_
_entity_poly.entity_id
_entity_poly.type
_entity_poly.pdbx_seq_one_letter_code
_entity_poly.pdbx_strand_id
1 'polypeptide(L)'
;MIALLNQIPSETKIKKHLRQIIWGKNMFCRHCRSRKVYTLEDRYRCRKCRKPFALLSGAWLKGMKLSFRTFYALLWCWTQKVPALQTIRLCHVSEPTARYWFRQFRVHLPEFEPILSNRVQMDEAYFKNLSLIMAKQIGSRKLVHQMIFKNSVNKTDAANFLFQFIRPNSQLQTDGAGIYKGIYQQWRVKHKKDIHKKWEFALTSEIEGMFGNLRTFIRRMYHHATPEYLPEYVRESSVRFSSPEIFNSPLTYLQKTISRVPTC
;
A
#
# COMPACT_ATOMS: atom_id res chain seq x y z
N MET A 1 -11.84 -26.85 -4.58
CA MET A 1 -11.96 -26.57 -3.13
C MET A 1 -10.68 -25.90 -2.67
N ILE A 2 -10.75 -24.82 -1.88
CA ILE A 2 -9.56 -24.16 -1.28
C ILE A 2 -8.87 -25.17 -0.35
N ALA A 3 -7.54 -25.24 -0.37
CA ALA A 3 -6.80 -26.02 0.63
C ALA A 3 -7.26 -25.62 2.04
N LEU A 4 -7.46 -26.59 2.94
CA LEU A 4 -8.06 -26.38 4.25
C LEU A 4 -7.08 -25.63 5.17
N LEU A 5 -6.94 -24.32 4.97
CA LEU A 5 -6.10 -23.44 5.78
C LEU A 5 -6.87 -23.07 7.04
N ASN A 6 -6.40 -23.55 8.20
CA ASN A 6 -6.99 -23.26 9.51
C ASN A 6 -7.01 -21.76 9.85
N GLN A 7 -6.14 -20.97 9.21
CA GLN A 7 -6.07 -19.52 9.36
C GLN A 7 -7.26 -18.79 8.70
N ILE A 8 -7.99 -19.47 7.80
CA ILE A 8 -9.12 -18.89 7.09
C ILE A 8 -10.41 -19.14 7.88
N PRO A 9 -11.11 -18.09 8.36
CA PRO A 9 -12.37 -18.25 9.07
C PRO A 9 -13.48 -18.84 8.19
N SER A 10 -14.54 -19.34 8.84
CA SER A 10 -15.77 -19.73 8.13
C SER A 10 -16.40 -18.55 7.39
N GLU A 11 -17.14 -18.85 6.33
CA GLU A 11 -17.79 -17.83 5.50
C GLU A 11 -18.73 -16.93 6.33
N THR A 12 -19.47 -17.52 7.27
CA THR A 12 -20.34 -16.82 8.20
C THR A 12 -19.57 -15.81 9.07
N LYS A 13 -18.38 -16.18 9.55
CA LYS A 13 -17.53 -15.30 10.36
C LYS A 13 -16.97 -14.15 9.52
N ILE A 14 -16.56 -14.41 8.27
CA ILE A 14 -16.12 -13.37 7.33
C ILE A 14 -17.26 -12.38 7.03
N LYS A 15 -18.47 -12.88 6.72
CA LYS A 15 -19.66 -12.04 6.51
C LYS A 15 -19.98 -11.18 7.75
N LYS A 16 -19.86 -11.74 8.96
CA LYS A 16 -20.06 -10.99 10.22
C LYS A 16 -19.05 -9.87 10.38
N HIS A 17 -17.76 -10.12 10.13
CA HIS A 17 -16.72 -9.10 10.21
C HIS A 17 -16.93 -7.99 9.17
N LEU A 18 -17.21 -8.34 7.91
CA LEU A 18 -17.48 -7.37 6.85
C LEU A 18 -18.72 -6.52 7.18
N ARG A 19 -19.76 -7.12 7.75
CA ARG A 19 -20.94 -6.37 8.22
C ARG A 19 -20.56 -5.30 9.23
N GLN A 20 -19.77 -5.67 10.24
CA GLN A 20 -19.32 -4.75 11.28
C GLN A 20 -18.40 -3.65 10.73
N ILE A 21 -17.50 -3.99 9.80
CA ILE A 21 -16.58 -3.02 9.20
C ILE A 21 -17.35 -2.00 8.34
N ILE A 22 -18.26 -2.45 7.47
CA ILE A 22 -18.95 -1.59 6.50
C ILE A 22 -20.06 -0.77 7.17
N TRP A 23 -20.88 -1.41 8.01
CA TRP A 23 -22.12 -0.85 8.55
C TRP A 23 -22.06 -0.50 10.04
N GLY A 24 -20.98 -0.87 10.73
CA GLY A 24 -20.84 -0.64 12.18
C GLY A 24 -21.73 -1.56 13.01
N LYS A 25 -22.21 -1.05 14.15
CA LYS A 25 -23.05 -1.82 15.11
C LYS A 25 -24.43 -2.15 14.55
N ASN A 26 -25.06 -1.18 13.88
CA ASN A 26 -26.44 -1.27 13.41
C ASN A 26 -26.52 -1.03 11.91
N MET A 27 -27.07 -2.00 11.18
CA MET A 27 -27.29 -1.86 9.75
C MET A 27 -28.39 -0.84 9.46
N PHE A 28 -28.20 -0.02 8.44
CA PHE A 28 -29.17 0.97 8.00
C PHE A 28 -29.28 0.99 6.47
N CYS A 29 -30.38 1.51 5.95
CA CYS A 29 -30.54 1.66 4.50
C CYS A 29 -29.71 2.84 3.97
N ARG A 30 -28.87 2.62 2.94
CA ARG A 30 -28.10 3.71 2.32
C ARG A 30 -28.96 4.78 1.64
N HIS A 31 -30.17 4.43 1.19
CA HIS A 31 -31.04 5.35 0.44
C HIS A 31 -31.87 6.27 1.35
N CYS A 32 -32.45 5.73 2.42
CA CYS A 32 -33.39 6.46 3.27
C CYS A 32 -32.98 6.52 4.75
N ARG A 33 -31.80 5.98 5.09
CA ARG A 33 -31.20 5.96 6.44
C ARG A 33 -32.04 5.26 7.52
N SER A 34 -33.15 4.62 7.15
CA SER A 34 -33.96 3.84 8.07
C SER A 34 -33.22 2.62 8.58
N ARG A 35 -33.33 2.37 9.89
CA ARG A 35 -32.83 1.16 10.58
C ARG A 35 -33.79 -0.03 10.43
N LYS A 36 -34.97 0.17 9.82
CA LYS A 36 -35.93 -0.90 9.53
C LYS A 36 -35.47 -1.70 8.30
N VAL A 37 -34.42 -2.50 8.48
CA VAL A 37 -33.83 -3.38 7.46
C VAL A 37 -34.10 -4.84 7.86
N TYR A 38 -34.43 -5.67 6.88
CA TYR A 38 -34.56 -7.12 7.07
C TYR A 38 -33.78 -7.87 5.99
N THR A 39 -33.41 -9.11 6.30
CA THR A 39 -32.73 -10.01 5.37
C THR A 39 -33.75 -10.67 4.44
N LEU A 40 -33.46 -10.68 3.15
CA LEU A 40 -34.20 -11.39 2.12
C LEU A 40 -33.17 -12.22 1.34
N GLU A 41 -33.12 -13.52 1.62
CA GLU A 41 -32.09 -14.43 1.09
C GLU A 41 -30.66 -13.90 1.37
N ASP A 42 -29.87 -13.66 0.33
CA ASP A 42 -28.50 -13.11 0.40
C ASP A 42 -28.44 -11.58 0.38
N ARG A 43 -29.59 -10.90 0.31
CA ARG A 43 -29.68 -9.43 0.23
C ARG A 43 -30.39 -8.85 1.45
N TYR A 44 -30.25 -7.55 1.61
CA TYR A 44 -30.96 -6.76 2.62
C TYR A 44 -32.00 -5.89 1.93
N ARG A 45 -33.16 -5.71 2.56
CA ARG A 45 -34.22 -4.84 2.04
C ARG A 45 -34.71 -3.90 3.13
N CYS A 46 -34.90 -2.63 2.75
CA CYS A 46 -35.43 -1.64 3.67
C CYS A 46 -36.96 -1.66 3.66
N ARG A 47 -37.60 -1.66 4.82
CA ARG A 47 -39.07 -1.59 4.93
C ARG A 47 -39.64 -0.24 4.49
N LYS A 48 -38.90 0.87 4.69
CA LYS A 48 -39.36 2.23 4.36
C LYS A 48 -39.33 2.49 2.85
N CYS A 49 -38.15 2.37 2.22
CA CYS A 49 -38.00 2.67 0.79
C CYS A 49 -38.15 1.47 -0.13
N ARG A 50 -38.33 0.25 0.41
CA ARG A 50 -38.46 -1.02 -0.33
C ARG A 50 -37.31 -1.38 -1.27
N LYS A 51 -36.23 -0.58 -1.32
CA LYS A 51 -35.04 -0.83 -2.14
C LYS A 51 -34.14 -1.92 -1.54
N PRO A 52 -33.69 -2.91 -2.34
CA PRO A 52 -32.73 -3.91 -1.91
C PRO A 52 -31.29 -3.37 -1.95
N PHE A 53 -30.41 -3.91 -1.12
CA PHE A 53 -28.97 -3.68 -1.15
C PHE A 53 -28.21 -4.91 -0.66
N ALA A 54 -26.95 -5.05 -1.08
CA ALA A 54 -26.09 -6.15 -0.69
C ALA A 54 -25.18 -5.76 0.49
N LEU A 55 -24.59 -6.76 1.15
CA LEU A 55 -23.62 -6.53 2.23
C LEU A 55 -22.50 -5.56 1.82
N LEU A 56 -21.98 -5.76 0.61
CA LEU A 56 -20.83 -5.04 0.04
C LEU A 56 -21.20 -3.73 -0.65
N SER A 57 -22.49 -3.34 -0.68
CA SER A 57 -22.95 -2.15 -1.41
C SER A 57 -22.34 -0.82 -0.93
N GLY A 58 -21.63 -0.83 0.20
CA GLY A 58 -20.93 0.35 0.72
C GLY A 58 -19.41 0.29 0.69
N ALA A 59 -18.82 -0.77 0.13
CA ALA A 59 -17.37 -0.94 0.03
C ALA A 59 -16.93 -1.03 -1.43
N TRP A 60 -15.63 -0.87 -1.68
CA TRP A 60 -15.01 -1.11 -2.98
C TRP A 60 -15.13 -2.58 -3.45
N LEU A 61 -15.53 -3.49 -2.55
CA LEU A 61 -15.85 -4.89 -2.82
C LEU A 61 -17.21 -5.11 -3.52
N LYS A 62 -17.93 -4.05 -3.90
CA LYS A 62 -19.24 -4.17 -4.57
C LYS A 62 -19.11 -4.99 -5.86
N GLY A 63 -19.97 -6.00 -6.01
CA GLY A 63 -20.00 -6.84 -7.21
C GLY A 63 -18.94 -7.94 -7.25
N MET A 64 -18.24 -8.21 -6.13
CA MET A 64 -17.33 -9.34 -6.00
C MET A 64 -18.03 -10.66 -6.36
N LYS A 65 -17.49 -11.36 -7.36
CA LYS A 65 -17.98 -12.68 -7.81
C LYS A 65 -17.33 -13.86 -7.08
N LEU A 66 -16.24 -13.61 -6.35
CA LEU A 66 -15.57 -14.65 -5.56
C LEU A 66 -16.39 -15.03 -4.32
N SER A 67 -16.23 -16.28 -3.88
CA SER A 67 -16.67 -16.65 -2.54
C SER A 67 -15.92 -15.82 -1.49
N PHE A 68 -16.57 -15.50 -0.37
CA PHE A 68 -15.92 -14.76 0.72
C PHE A 68 -14.69 -15.51 1.27
N ARG A 69 -14.72 -16.84 1.23
CA ARG A 69 -13.59 -17.67 1.66
C ARG A 69 -12.39 -17.54 0.71
N THR A 70 -12.62 -17.61 -0.60
CA THR A 70 -11.55 -17.41 -1.61
C THR A 70 -10.97 -16.00 -1.53
N PHE A 71 -11.83 -14.99 -1.42
CA PHE A 71 -11.41 -13.60 -1.24
C PHE A 71 -10.51 -13.44 -0.01
N TYR A 72 -10.93 -13.98 1.14
CA TYR A 72 -10.16 -13.89 2.37
C TYR A 72 -8.85 -14.68 2.29
N ALA A 73 -8.84 -15.83 1.60
CA ALA A 73 -7.62 -16.60 1.32
C ALA A 73 -6.60 -15.79 0.51
N LEU A 74 -7.05 -15.12 -0.56
CA LEU A 74 -6.21 -14.27 -1.40
C LEU A 74 -5.64 -13.10 -0.61
N LEU A 75 -6.49 -12.45 0.20
CA LEU A 75 -6.05 -11.36 1.06
C LEU A 75 -5.03 -11.83 2.11
N TRP A 76 -5.26 -12.99 2.73
CA TRP A 76 -4.31 -13.59 3.67
C TRP A 76 -2.96 -13.88 3.00
N CYS A 77 -2.96 -14.56 1.85
CA CYS A 77 -1.73 -14.83 1.09
C CYS A 77 -0.98 -13.53 0.76
N TRP A 78 -1.70 -12.51 0.30
CA TRP A 78 -1.12 -11.21 0.02
C TRP A 78 -0.52 -10.56 1.28
N THR A 79 -1.24 -10.54 2.40
CA THR A 79 -0.72 -9.94 3.66
C THR A 79 0.57 -10.61 4.12
N GLN A 80 0.65 -11.94 4.04
CA GLN A 80 1.80 -12.76 4.43
C GLN A 80 2.92 -12.81 3.39
N LYS A 81 2.84 -12.04 2.30
CA LYS A 81 3.83 -12.01 1.20
C LYS A 81 4.04 -13.38 0.55
N VAL A 82 3.00 -14.21 0.51
CA VAL A 82 3.04 -15.49 -0.21
C VAL A 82 3.23 -15.20 -1.71
N PRO A 83 4.17 -15.87 -2.39
CA PRO A 83 4.39 -15.68 -3.82
C PRO A 83 3.10 -15.83 -4.63
N ALA A 84 2.94 -15.01 -5.67
CA ALA A 84 1.71 -14.99 -6.48
C ALA A 84 1.41 -16.38 -7.10
N LEU A 85 2.45 -17.09 -7.57
CA LEU A 85 2.33 -18.44 -8.12
C LEU A 85 1.89 -19.48 -7.08
N GLN A 86 2.36 -19.37 -5.84
CA GLN A 86 1.94 -20.24 -4.76
C GLN A 86 0.49 -19.93 -4.34
N THR A 87 0.11 -18.65 -4.34
CA THR A 87 -1.25 -18.20 -4.02
C THR A 87 -2.30 -18.80 -4.96
N ILE A 88 -1.98 -18.87 -6.25
CA ILE A 88 -2.82 -19.51 -7.29
C ILE A 88 -3.15 -20.96 -6.90
N ARG A 89 -2.13 -21.72 -6.51
CA ARG A 89 -2.28 -23.13 -6.10
C ARG A 89 -3.07 -23.26 -4.81
N LEU A 90 -2.78 -22.45 -3.80
CA LEU A 90 -3.45 -22.48 -2.50
C LEU A 90 -4.93 -22.09 -2.57
N CYS A 91 -5.25 -21.08 -3.36
CA CYS A 91 -6.62 -20.53 -3.47
C CYS A 91 -7.45 -21.18 -4.58
N HIS A 92 -6.82 -22.00 -5.44
CA HIS A 92 -7.42 -22.63 -6.62
C HIS A 92 -8.13 -21.60 -7.53
N VAL A 93 -7.44 -20.50 -7.84
CA VAL A 93 -7.91 -19.45 -8.77
C VAL A 93 -6.98 -19.33 -9.96
N SER A 94 -7.45 -18.74 -11.06
CA SER A 94 -6.57 -18.46 -12.21
C SER A 94 -5.52 -17.38 -11.89
N GLU A 95 -4.40 -17.40 -12.61
CA GLU A 95 -3.36 -16.37 -12.48
C GLU A 95 -3.87 -14.93 -12.67
N PRO A 96 -4.67 -14.64 -13.72
CA PRO A 96 -5.24 -13.31 -13.89
C PRO A 96 -6.10 -12.88 -12.70
N THR A 97 -6.82 -13.83 -12.08
CA THR A 97 -7.65 -13.56 -10.89
C THR A 97 -6.78 -13.20 -9.69
N ALA A 98 -5.75 -13.99 -9.39
CA ALA A 98 -4.85 -13.71 -8.26
C ALA A 98 -4.14 -12.35 -8.43
N ARG A 99 -3.61 -12.07 -9.63
CA ARG A 99 -2.95 -10.78 -9.93
C ARG A 99 -3.92 -9.60 -9.86
N TYR A 100 -5.14 -9.75 -10.39
CA TYR A 100 -6.19 -8.75 -10.29
C TYR A 100 -6.49 -8.41 -8.84
N TRP A 101 -6.70 -9.40 -7.98
CA TRP A 101 -7.01 -9.15 -6.57
C TRP A 101 -5.83 -8.55 -5.80
N PHE A 102 -4.61 -8.99 -6.06
CA PHE A 102 -3.41 -8.35 -5.49
C PHE A 102 -3.33 -6.88 -5.88
N ARG A 103 -3.66 -6.55 -7.14
CA ARG A 103 -3.75 -5.17 -7.61
C ARG A 103 -4.86 -4.40 -6.90
N GLN A 104 -6.06 -4.96 -6.77
CA GLN A 104 -7.14 -4.31 -6.00
C GLN A 104 -6.70 -4.02 -4.56
N PHE A 105 -6.00 -4.96 -3.91
CA PHE A 105 -5.50 -4.74 -2.56
C PHE A 105 -4.50 -3.58 -2.46
N ARG A 106 -3.63 -3.43 -3.46
CA ARG A 106 -2.69 -2.31 -3.54
C ARG A 106 -3.38 -0.97 -3.74
N VAL A 107 -4.33 -0.90 -4.68
CA VAL A 107 -5.05 0.34 -5.03
C VAL A 107 -5.79 0.91 -3.82
N HIS A 108 -6.29 0.04 -2.93
CA HIS A 108 -7.03 0.46 -1.74
C HIS A 108 -6.17 0.64 -0.49
N LEU A 109 -4.83 0.54 -0.58
CA LEU A 109 -3.96 0.91 0.54
C LEU A 109 -4.12 2.41 0.87
N PRO A 110 -4.11 2.79 2.16
CA PRO A 110 -4.18 4.18 2.54
C PRO A 110 -2.97 4.95 2.00
N GLU A 111 -3.18 6.20 1.62
CA GLU A 111 -2.10 7.11 1.27
C GLU A 111 -1.45 7.60 2.56
N PHE A 112 -0.15 7.35 2.67
CA PHE A 112 0.66 7.79 3.81
C PHE A 112 1.87 8.53 3.26
N GLU A 113 1.79 9.85 3.29
CA GLU A 113 2.84 10.76 2.83
C GLU A 113 3.33 11.58 4.03
N PRO A 114 4.21 11.02 4.87
CA PRO A 114 4.71 11.73 6.04
C PRO A 114 5.69 12.82 5.61
N ILE A 115 5.55 14.03 6.16
CA ILE A 115 6.60 15.03 6.06
C ILE A 115 7.78 14.60 6.92
N LEU A 116 8.95 14.46 6.31
CA LEU A 116 10.20 14.08 6.94
C LEU A 116 10.88 15.28 7.61
N SER A 117 11.64 15.00 8.67
CA SER A 117 12.35 16.02 9.44
C SER A 117 13.63 15.48 10.08
N ASN A 118 14.43 16.38 10.66
CA ASN A 118 15.68 16.08 11.37
C ASN A 118 16.75 15.52 10.45
N ARG A 119 16.93 14.20 10.39
CA ARG A 119 17.95 13.54 9.57
C ARG A 119 17.26 12.68 8.53
N VAL A 120 17.49 13.00 7.27
CA VAL A 120 16.84 12.37 6.12
C VAL A 120 17.90 11.85 5.17
N GLN A 121 17.80 10.56 4.83
CA GLN A 121 18.56 9.95 3.75
C GLN A 121 17.70 9.96 2.49
N MET A 122 18.27 10.37 1.38
CA MET A 122 17.60 10.40 0.09
C MET A 122 18.53 9.87 -0.98
N ASP A 123 17.98 9.06 -1.86
CA ASP A 123 18.69 8.40 -2.94
C ASP A 123 17.71 8.05 -4.07
N GLU A 124 18.25 7.73 -5.22
CA GLU A 124 17.50 7.46 -6.43
C GLU A 124 17.85 6.11 -7.07
N ALA A 125 16.84 5.50 -7.70
CA ALA A 125 17.01 4.29 -8.48
C ALA A 125 16.49 4.48 -9.89
N TYR A 126 17.29 4.07 -10.86
CA TYR A 126 16.99 4.17 -12.28
C TYR A 126 16.50 2.83 -12.82
N PHE A 127 15.41 2.87 -13.59
CA PHE A 127 14.80 1.74 -14.29
C PHE A 127 14.59 2.09 -15.76
N LYS A 128 14.15 1.12 -16.57
CA LYS A 128 13.81 1.37 -17.97
C LYS A 128 12.57 2.29 -18.05
N ASN A 129 12.73 3.48 -18.62
CA ASN A 129 11.72 4.52 -18.81
C ASN A 129 11.16 5.12 -17.51
N LEU A 130 11.77 4.82 -16.36
CA LEU A 130 11.28 5.20 -15.04
C LEU A 130 12.44 5.47 -14.09
N SER A 131 12.27 6.45 -13.22
CA SER A 131 13.16 6.71 -12.11
C SER A 131 12.34 6.78 -10.82
N LEU A 132 12.96 6.39 -9.71
CA LEU A 132 12.35 6.39 -8.40
C LEU A 132 13.24 7.23 -7.47
N ILE A 133 12.66 8.28 -6.90
CA ILE A 133 13.27 9.00 -5.78
C ILE A 133 12.64 8.47 -4.49
N MET A 134 13.48 8.15 -3.51
CA MET A 134 13.00 7.72 -2.20
C MET A 134 13.77 8.45 -1.10
N ALA A 135 13.06 8.85 -0.05
CA ALA A 135 13.68 9.41 1.14
C ALA A 135 13.12 8.77 2.41
N LYS A 136 14.01 8.60 3.38
CA LYS A 136 13.75 7.97 4.66
C LYS A 136 14.24 8.86 5.78
N GLN A 137 13.42 9.03 6.82
CA GLN A 137 13.89 9.63 8.06
C GLN A 137 14.60 8.57 8.92
N ILE A 138 15.85 8.86 9.30
CA ILE A 138 16.74 7.95 10.03
C ILE A 138 16.12 7.59 11.39
N GLY A 139 16.24 6.31 11.78
CA GLY A 139 15.71 5.82 13.07
C GLY A 139 14.18 5.77 13.16
N SER A 140 13.45 6.11 12.09
CA SER A 140 12.00 6.03 12.03
C SER A 140 11.52 5.14 10.89
N ARG A 141 10.24 4.79 10.91
CA ARG A 141 9.55 4.11 9.80
C ARG A 141 8.94 5.09 8.78
N LYS A 142 9.26 6.38 8.85
CA LYS A 142 8.74 7.34 7.88
C LYS A 142 9.54 7.26 6.58
N LEU A 143 8.83 6.96 5.50
CA LEU A 143 9.36 6.82 4.16
C LEU A 143 8.45 7.57 3.19
N VAL A 144 9.05 8.29 2.27
CA VAL A 144 8.37 8.91 1.13
C VAL A 144 9.05 8.47 -0.15
N HIS A 145 8.26 8.39 -1.22
CA HIS A 145 8.76 8.01 -2.53
C HIS A 145 7.99 8.75 -3.61
N GLN A 146 8.65 8.98 -4.75
CA GLN A 146 8.03 9.56 -5.92
C GLN A 146 8.55 8.84 -7.17
N MET A 147 7.60 8.41 -8.01
CA MET A 147 7.92 7.85 -9.32
C MET A 147 8.00 8.98 -10.35
N ILE A 148 9.01 8.92 -11.21
CA ILE A 148 9.24 9.87 -12.28
C ILE A 148 9.31 9.10 -13.61
N PHE A 149 8.46 9.46 -14.57
CA PHE A 149 8.32 8.78 -15.86
C PHE A 149 9.38 9.24 -16.88
N LYS A 150 10.65 9.15 -16.50
CA LYS A 150 11.82 9.40 -17.37
C LYS A 150 13.03 8.59 -16.88
N ASN A 151 14.03 8.45 -17.75
CA ASN A 151 15.25 7.67 -17.49
C ASN A 151 16.24 8.33 -16.52
N SER A 152 16.09 9.61 -16.24
CA SER A 152 17.01 10.35 -15.38
C SER A 152 16.28 11.34 -14.48
N VAL A 153 16.80 11.53 -13.27
CA VAL A 153 16.31 12.52 -12.31
C VAL A 153 17.07 13.82 -12.54
N ASN A 154 16.35 14.93 -12.73
CA ASN A 154 16.96 16.24 -12.85
C ASN A 154 16.99 16.92 -11.48
N LYS A 155 17.87 17.93 -11.35
CA LYS A 155 17.96 18.76 -10.14
C LYS A 155 16.61 19.38 -9.74
N THR A 156 15.80 19.80 -10.71
CA THR A 156 14.46 20.36 -10.47
C THR A 156 13.51 19.34 -9.84
N ASP A 157 13.54 18.07 -10.26
CA ASP A 157 12.66 17.06 -9.67
C ASP A 157 13.07 16.75 -8.24
N ALA A 158 14.37 16.63 -7.98
CA ALA A 158 14.91 16.45 -6.64
C ALA A 158 14.52 17.63 -5.73
N ALA A 159 14.61 18.88 -6.23
CA ALA A 159 14.20 20.07 -5.48
C ALA A 159 12.69 20.09 -5.19
N ASN A 160 11.85 19.73 -6.17
CA ASN A 160 10.41 19.62 -5.99
C ASN A 160 10.05 18.55 -4.95
N PHE A 161 10.73 17.41 -4.98
CA PHE A 161 10.57 16.35 -3.99
C PHE A 161 10.94 16.83 -2.58
N LEU A 162 12.06 17.53 -2.42
CA LEU A 162 12.46 18.12 -1.14
C LEU A 162 11.41 19.12 -0.63
N PHE A 163 10.93 20.00 -1.51
CA PHE A 163 9.92 21.00 -1.19
C PHE A 163 8.63 20.37 -0.66
N GLN A 164 8.18 19.28 -1.29
CA GLN A 164 6.93 18.61 -0.93
C GLN A 164 7.04 17.82 0.37
N PHE A 165 8.14 17.09 0.58
CA PHE A 165 8.19 16.04 1.60
C PHE A 165 9.17 16.30 2.76
N ILE A 166 10.04 17.30 2.68
CA ILE A 166 11.09 17.52 3.68
C ILE A 166 10.98 18.89 4.33
N ARG A 167 10.89 18.91 5.67
CA ARG A 167 10.85 20.17 6.42
C ARG A 167 12.13 20.99 6.21
N PRO A 168 12.01 22.33 6.12
CA PRO A 168 13.17 23.22 6.15
C PRO A 168 14.05 22.97 7.38
N ASN A 169 15.34 23.28 7.23
CA ASN A 169 16.41 23.10 8.23
C ASN A 169 16.74 21.64 8.59
N SER A 170 16.22 20.66 7.87
CA SER A 170 16.60 19.25 8.02
C SER A 170 18.02 18.99 7.50
N GLN A 171 18.69 18.00 8.08
CA GLN A 171 19.95 17.42 7.62
C GLN A 171 19.66 16.38 6.53
N LEU A 172 20.05 16.68 5.30
CA LEU A 172 19.90 15.81 4.15
C LEU A 172 21.20 15.03 3.91
N GLN A 173 21.11 13.72 3.76
CA GLN A 173 22.21 12.81 3.45
C GLN A 173 21.98 12.17 2.07
N THR A 174 22.94 12.30 1.16
CA THR A 174 22.89 11.67 -0.18
C THR A 174 24.26 11.16 -0.62
N ASP A 175 24.28 10.33 -1.66
CA ASP A 175 25.44 9.63 -2.24
C ASP A 175 26.43 10.55 -3.02
N GLY A 176 26.29 11.87 -2.88
CA GLY A 176 27.18 12.84 -3.54
C GLY A 176 26.97 12.98 -5.05
N ALA A 177 25.88 12.44 -5.62
CA ALA A 177 25.54 12.62 -7.03
C ALA A 177 25.44 14.10 -7.44
N GLY A 178 25.78 14.38 -8.70
CA GLY A 178 25.83 15.74 -9.24
C GLY A 178 24.52 16.51 -9.15
N ILE A 179 23.39 15.81 -9.14
CA ILE A 179 22.04 16.36 -9.03
C ILE A 179 21.81 17.10 -7.70
N TYR A 180 22.53 16.73 -6.64
CA TYR A 180 22.41 17.33 -5.31
C TYR A 180 23.32 18.56 -5.13
N LYS A 181 24.19 18.87 -6.10
CA LYS A 181 25.07 20.04 -6.02
C LYS A 181 24.26 21.33 -6.03
N GLY A 182 24.42 22.15 -5.00
CA GLY A 182 23.72 23.44 -4.89
C GLY A 182 22.26 23.32 -4.48
N ILE A 183 21.82 22.18 -3.93
CA ILE A 183 20.42 21.99 -3.51
C ILE A 183 20.03 22.92 -2.35
N TYR A 184 21.01 23.34 -1.54
CA TYR A 184 20.86 24.31 -0.46
C TYR A 184 20.38 25.70 -0.94
N GLN A 185 20.61 26.03 -2.22
CA GLN A 185 20.14 27.29 -2.83
C GLN A 185 18.65 27.23 -3.16
N GLN A 186 18.11 26.03 -3.43
CA GLN A 186 16.71 25.82 -3.80
C GLN A 186 15.83 25.50 -2.57
N TRP A 187 16.38 24.77 -1.60
CA TRP A 187 15.68 24.45 -0.35
C TRP A 187 16.62 24.55 0.84
N ARG A 188 16.14 25.12 1.95
CA ARG A 188 16.96 25.35 3.16
C ARG A 188 17.25 24.02 3.87
N VAL A 189 18.22 23.26 3.40
CA VAL A 189 18.68 22.00 4.02
C VAL A 189 20.17 22.01 4.26
N LYS A 190 20.60 21.38 5.36
CA LYS A 190 22.01 21.11 5.63
C LYS A 190 22.40 19.83 4.91
N HIS A 191 23.06 19.94 3.75
CA HIS A 191 23.43 18.79 2.95
C HIS A 191 24.77 18.21 3.40
N LYS A 192 24.77 16.93 3.77
CA LYS A 192 25.97 16.13 4.00
C LYS A 192 26.01 15.07 2.90
N LYS A 193 27.15 14.97 2.21
CA LYS A 193 27.38 13.95 1.19
C LYS A 193 28.23 12.83 1.78
N ASP A 194 27.95 11.59 1.40
CA ASP A 194 28.94 10.52 1.53
C ASP A 194 30.03 10.69 0.46
N ILE A 195 31.27 10.39 0.81
CA ILE A 195 32.39 10.37 -0.12
C ILE A 195 32.88 8.93 -0.24
N HIS A 196 32.35 8.19 -1.21
CA HIS A 196 32.67 6.76 -1.38
C HIS A 196 34.17 6.52 -1.64
N LYS A 197 34.90 7.52 -2.17
CA LYS A 197 36.36 7.47 -2.33
C LYS A 197 37.13 7.40 -0.99
N LYS A 198 36.49 7.74 0.13
CA LYS A 198 37.07 7.70 1.49
C LYS A 198 36.57 6.53 2.32
N TRP A 199 35.90 5.55 1.70
CA TRP A 199 35.27 4.42 2.40
C TRP A 199 34.17 4.82 3.40
N GLU A 200 33.57 5.99 3.23
CA GLU A 200 32.38 6.41 3.98
C GLU A 200 31.12 5.81 3.30
N PHE A 201 30.59 4.73 3.86
CA PHE A 201 29.35 4.04 3.40
C PHE A 201 28.20 4.11 4.42
N ALA A 202 28.40 4.83 5.52
CA ALA A 202 27.49 4.78 6.66
C ALA A 202 26.29 5.74 6.50
N LEU A 203 26.41 6.82 5.72
CA LEU A 203 25.39 7.89 5.70
C LEU A 203 24.23 7.60 4.76
N THR A 204 24.33 6.67 3.80
CA THR A 204 23.21 6.24 2.91
C THR A 204 22.73 4.80 3.17
N SER A 205 23.29 4.13 4.17
CA SER A 205 23.06 2.71 4.44
C SER A 205 21.59 2.29 4.59
N GLU A 206 20.73 3.10 5.22
CA GLU A 206 19.33 2.73 5.41
C GLU A 206 18.52 2.85 4.11
N ILE A 207 18.76 3.88 3.29
CA ILE A 207 18.03 4.08 2.02
C ILE A 207 18.46 3.06 0.94
N GLU A 208 19.75 2.73 0.88
CA GLU A 208 20.25 1.64 0.03
C GLU A 208 19.62 0.29 0.43
N GLY A 209 19.53 0.04 1.74
CA GLY A 209 18.80 -1.11 2.28
C GLY A 209 17.34 -1.14 1.86
N MET A 210 16.66 0.01 1.76
CA MET A 210 15.29 0.09 1.26
C MET A 210 15.18 -0.34 -0.21
N PHE A 211 16.11 0.09 -1.07
CA PHE A 211 16.13 -0.35 -2.46
C PHE A 211 16.45 -1.86 -2.60
N GLY A 212 17.37 -2.38 -1.79
CA GLY A 212 17.66 -3.82 -1.73
C GLY A 212 16.44 -4.64 -1.29
N ASN A 213 15.72 -4.16 -0.27
CA ASN A 213 14.48 -4.78 0.21
C ASN A 213 13.37 -4.73 -0.85
N LEU A 214 13.22 -3.61 -1.56
CA LEU A 214 12.27 -3.47 -2.66
C LEU A 214 12.54 -4.49 -3.79
N ARG A 215 13.80 -4.59 -4.24
CA ARG A 215 14.20 -5.56 -5.28
C ARG A 215 13.92 -7.00 -4.83
N THR A 216 14.25 -7.31 -3.58
CA THR A 216 14.01 -8.65 -3.00
C THR A 216 12.52 -8.94 -2.86
N PHE A 217 11.73 -7.95 -2.45
CA PHE A 217 10.28 -8.04 -2.33
C PHE A 217 9.63 -8.36 -3.68
N ILE A 218 9.96 -7.60 -4.73
CA ILE A 218 9.45 -7.83 -6.08
C ILE A 218 9.85 -9.23 -6.57
N ARG A 219 11.14 -9.60 -6.43
CA ARG A 219 11.64 -10.90 -6.89
C ARG A 219 10.98 -12.07 -6.16
N ARG A 220 10.80 -11.99 -4.85
CA ARG A 220 10.23 -13.10 -4.04
C ARG A 220 8.73 -13.23 -4.20
N MET A 221 8.00 -12.10 -4.24
CA MET A 221 6.54 -12.13 -4.24
C MET A 221 5.96 -12.18 -5.66
N TYR A 222 6.56 -11.46 -6.61
CA TYR A 222 6.03 -11.25 -7.97
C TYR A 222 6.92 -11.82 -9.08
N HIS A 223 8.15 -12.24 -8.76
CA HIS A 223 9.23 -12.65 -9.68
C HIS A 223 9.74 -11.54 -10.60
N HIS A 224 8.84 -10.83 -11.28
CA HIS A 224 9.15 -9.78 -12.23
C HIS A 224 8.23 -8.57 -12.06
N ALA A 225 8.71 -7.40 -12.48
CA ALA A 225 7.92 -6.17 -12.58
C ALA A 225 8.09 -5.56 -13.96
N THR A 226 6.97 -5.21 -14.59
CA THR A 226 6.99 -4.32 -15.77
C THR A 226 6.99 -2.87 -15.31
N PRO A 227 7.49 -1.94 -16.15
CA PRO A 227 7.43 -0.50 -15.87
C PRO A 227 6.05 -0.01 -15.43
N GLU A 228 4.98 -0.52 -16.05
CA GLU A 228 3.60 -0.15 -15.77
C GLU A 228 3.14 -0.46 -14.33
N TYR A 229 3.55 -1.61 -13.78
CA TYR A 229 3.14 -2.04 -12.44
C TYR A 229 4.14 -1.66 -11.34
N LEU A 230 5.33 -1.17 -11.71
CA LEU A 230 6.37 -0.80 -10.76
C LEU A 230 5.90 0.24 -9.72
N PRO A 231 5.17 1.32 -10.08
CA PRO A 231 4.64 2.27 -9.11
C PRO A 231 3.77 1.60 -8.03
N GLU A 232 2.95 0.62 -8.41
CA GLU A 232 2.09 -0.09 -7.47
C GLU A 232 2.90 -0.93 -6.47
N TYR A 233 3.97 -1.58 -6.93
CA TYR A 233 4.85 -2.39 -6.07
C TYR A 233 5.69 -1.53 -5.13
N VAL A 234 6.18 -0.38 -5.60
CA VAL A 234 6.90 0.59 -4.77
C VAL A 234 5.99 1.13 -3.68
N ARG A 235 4.75 1.50 -4.02
CA ARG A 235 3.74 1.92 -3.05
C ARG A 235 3.48 0.84 -2.00
N GLU A 236 3.26 -0.40 -2.43
CA GLU A 236 3.04 -1.52 -1.51
C GLU A 236 4.23 -1.72 -0.56
N SER A 237 5.45 -1.75 -1.09
CA SER A 237 6.68 -1.92 -0.29
C SER A 237 6.83 -0.78 0.73
N SER A 238 6.55 0.46 0.31
CA SER A 238 6.65 1.65 1.15
C SER A 238 5.65 1.64 2.31
N VAL A 239 4.40 1.24 2.05
CA VAL A 239 3.37 1.12 3.10
C VAL A 239 3.66 -0.06 4.02
N ARG A 240 4.17 -1.19 3.51
CA ARG A 240 4.60 -2.32 4.35
C ARG A 240 5.72 -1.96 5.31
N PHE A 241 6.62 -1.08 4.90
CA PHE A 241 7.68 -0.56 5.76
C PHE A 241 7.14 0.45 6.79
N SER A 242 6.33 1.41 6.32
CA SER A 242 5.87 2.53 7.15
C SER A 242 4.80 2.13 8.17
N SER A 243 3.87 1.27 7.75
CA SER A 243 2.70 0.84 8.51
C SER A 243 2.52 -0.68 8.45
N PRO A 244 3.46 -1.46 9.03
CA PRO A 244 3.39 -2.93 9.00
C PRO A 244 2.12 -3.47 9.66
N GLU A 245 1.54 -2.73 10.62
CA GLU A 245 0.32 -3.10 11.34
C GLU A 245 -0.87 -3.39 10.42
N ILE A 246 -0.95 -2.73 9.26
CA ILE A 246 -2.00 -2.95 8.26
C ILE A 246 -1.99 -4.40 7.77
N PHE A 247 -0.82 -5.02 7.71
CA PHE A 247 -0.60 -6.35 7.14
C PHE A 247 -0.57 -7.47 8.18
N ASN A 248 -0.73 -7.16 9.47
CA ASN A 248 -0.74 -8.17 10.54
C ASN A 248 -1.86 -9.19 10.35
N SER A 249 -3.03 -8.74 9.88
CA SER A 249 -4.14 -9.63 9.57
C SER A 249 -5.00 -9.09 8.43
N PRO A 250 -5.70 -9.97 7.68
CA PRO A 250 -6.70 -9.55 6.71
C PRO A 250 -7.77 -8.63 7.30
N LEU A 251 -8.13 -8.82 8.57
CA LEU A 251 -9.13 -7.98 9.24
C LEU A 251 -8.62 -6.57 9.47
N THR A 252 -7.36 -6.43 9.91
CA THR A 252 -6.74 -5.12 10.10
C THR A 252 -6.67 -4.36 8.78
N TYR A 253 -6.27 -5.04 7.70
CA TYR A 253 -6.30 -4.47 6.36
C TYR A 253 -7.71 -3.99 5.97
N LEU A 254 -8.73 -4.85 6.12
CA LEU A 254 -10.10 -4.48 5.76
C LEU A 254 -10.63 -3.31 6.59
N GLN A 255 -10.31 -3.25 7.88
CA GLN A 255 -10.70 -2.14 8.76
C GLN A 255 -10.07 -0.80 8.35
N LYS A 256 -8.85 -0.83 7.80
CA LYS A 256 -8.13 0.38 7.38
C LYS A 256 -8.47 0.83 5.96
N THR A 257 -8.86 -0.09 5.08
CA THR A 257 -9.11 0.19 3.66
C THR A 257 -10.57 0.37 3.30
N ILE A 258 -11.49 -0.20 4.10
CA ILE A 258 -12.93 0.02 3.91
C ILE A 258 -13.34 1.24 4.74
N SER A 259 -13.69 2.32 4.05
CA SER A 259 -14.36 3.44 4.70
C SER A 259 -15.73 2.99 5.19
N ARG A 260 -16.05 3.34 6.45
CA ARG A 260 -17.39 3.11 6.99
C ARG A 260 -18.37 3.89 6.13
N VAL A 261 -19.53 3.29 5.86
CA VAL A 261 -20.65 4.08 5.33
C VAL A 261 -20.96 5.14 6.39
N PRO A 262 -21.00 6.44 6.04
CA PRO A 262 -21.19 7.50 7.02
C PRO A 262 -22.38 7.18 7.93
N THR A 263 -22.10 7.02 9.22
CA THR A 263 -23.13 6.95 10.26
C THR A 263 -23.67 8.35 10.46
N CYS A 264 -24.94 8.44 10.85
CA CYS A 264 -25.49 9.71 11.34
C CYS A 264 -24.71 10.18 12.57
#